data_AF-W2FM42-F1
#
_entry.id   AF-W2FM42-F1
#
_cell.length_a   1.000
_cell.length_b   1.000
_cell.length_c   1.000
_cell.angle_alpha   90.00
_cell.angle_beta   90.00
_cell.angle_gamma   90.00
#
_symmetry.space_group_name_H-M   'P 1'
#
loop_
_entity.id
_entity.type
_entity.pdbx_description
1 polymer ?
#
loop_
_entity_poly.entity_id
_entity_poly.type
_entity_poly.pdbx_seq_one_letter_code
_entity_poly.pdbx_strand_id
1 'polypeptide(L)'
;LLGIAFQAVEASLHLRVHIMTELASADQQCEWENKAVKCDSETFCQKSDRHTGFCMKKKPGLGDQCGGKGVDGPWAVPCNGDDLECVLESDTMSKCQKSSE
;
A
#
# COMPACT_ATOMS: atom_id res chain seq x y z
N LEU A 1 -38.64 19.49 -19.93
CA LEU A 1 -38.00 18.55 -18.98
C LEU A 1 -36.58 18.24 -19.48
N LEU A 2 -35.63 19.15 -19.28
CA LEU A 2 -34.26 19.03 -19.80
C LEU A 2 -33.20 19.43 -18.74
N GLY A 3 -33.58 19.43 -17.45
CA GLY A 3 -32.73 19.94 -16.36
C GLY A 3 -32.27 18.92 -15.33
N ILE A 4 -32.74 17.66 -15.38
CA ILE A 4 -32.52 16.69 -14.28
C ILE A 4 -31.32 15.77 -14.54
N ALA A 5 -30.84 15.66 -15.79
CA ALA A 5 -29.75 14.76 -16.13
C ALA A 5 -28.34 15.30 -15.78
N PHE A 6 -28.15 16.63 -15.72
CA PHE A 6 -26.83 17.22 -15.52
C PHE A 6 -26.34 17.17 -14.06
N GLN A 7 -27.25 17.25 -13.08
CA GLN A 7 -26.88 17.27 -11.66
C GLN A 7 -26.40 15.91 -11.13
N ALA A 8 -26.92 14.81 -11.67
CA ALA A 8 -26.56 13.46 -11.23
C ALA A 8 -25.12 13.08 -11.65
N VAL A 9 -24.66 13.56 -12.81
CA VAL A 9 -23.31 13.28 -13.33
C VAL A 9 -22.27 14.09 -12.56
N GLU A 10 -22.55 15.36 -12.27
CA GLU A 10 -21.68 16.22 -11.46
C GLU A 10 -21.52 15.70 -10.02
N ALA A 11 -22.62 15.30 -9.37
CA ALA A 11 -22.58 14.73 -8.02
C ALA A 11 -21.79 13.41 -7.98
N SER A 12 -21.94 12.54 -8.98
CA SER A 12 -21.18 11.28 -9.10
C SER A 12 -19.68 11.52 -9.32
N LEU A 13 -19.32 12.51 -10.14
CA LEU A 13 -17.94 12.92 -10.35
C LEU A 13 -17.33 13.50 -9.07
N HIS A 14 -18.05 14.38 -8.38
CA HIS A 14 -17.60 15.03 -7.14
C HIS A 14 -17.39 14.00 -6.01
N LEU A 15 -18.25 12.98 -5.91
CA LEU A 15 -18.09 11.88 -4.96
C LEU A 15 -16.87 11.01 -5.28
N ARG A 16 -16.60 10.73 -6.57
CA ARG A 16 -15.39 10.00 -7.00
C ARG A 16 -14.11 10.75 -6.69
N VAL A 17 -14.09 12.07 -6.85
CA VAL A 17 -12.89 12.89 -6.59
C VAL A 17 -12.60 12.99 -5.09
N HIS A 18 -13.61 13.15 -4.22
CA HIS A 18 -13.40 13.17 -2.77
C HIS A 18 -12.87 11.85 -2.20
N ILE A 19 -13.24 10.70 -2.79
CA ILE A 19 -12.70 9.39 -2.42
C ILE A 19 -11.20 9.26 -2.80
N MET A 20 -10.72 10.05 -3.75
CA MET A 20 -9.32 10.06 -4.20
C MET A 20 -8.44 11.08 -3.47
N THR A 21 -8.99 11.99 -2.66
CA THR A 21 -8.20 13.07 -2.03
C THR A 21 -7.40 12.64 -0.80
N GLU A 22 -7.83 11.61 -0.08
CA GLU A 22 -7.08 11.10 1.08
C GLU A 22 -6.22 9.91 0.66
N LEU A 23 -4.94 10.18 0.43
CA LEU A 23 -3.94 9.15 0.21
C LEU A 23 -3.40 8.68 1.57
N ALA A 24 -3.33 7.36 1.76
CA ALA A 24 -2.66 6.76 2.89
C ALA A 24 -1.15 6.71 2.62
N SER A 25 -0.36 7.22 3.55
CA SER A 25 1.10 7.15 3.51
C SER A 25 1.61 5.77 3.93
N ALA A 26 2.93 5.56 3.85
CA ALA A 26 3.56 4.34 4.35
C ALA A 26 3.09 3.94 5.76
N ASP A 27 2.90 2.64 5.95
CA ASP A 27 2.42 1.97 7.17
C ASP A 27 1.00 2.33 7.62
N GLN A 28 0.32 3.26 6.92
CA GLN A 28 -1.10 3.52 7.16
C GLN A 28 -1.98 2.41 6.58
N GLN A 29 -3.12 2.18 7.23
CA GLN A 29 -4.10 1.22 6.75
C GLN A 29 -4.76 1.71 5.46
N CYS A 30 -4.89 0.83 4.48
CA CYS A 30 -5.49 1.10 3.18
C CYS A 30 -6.80 0.33 2.94
N GLU A 31 -7.07 -0.72 3.74
CA GLU A 31 -8.27 -1.54 3.64
C GLU A 31 -8.87 -1.77 5.03
N TRP A 32 -10.19 -1.59 5.14
CA TRP A 32 -11.07 -1.94 6.26
C TRP A 32 -12.25 -2.77 5.73
N GLU A 33 -13.10 -3.25 6.62
CA GLU A 33 -14.31 -4.01 6.24
C GLU A 33 -15.26 -3.22 5.31
N ASN A 34 -15.39 -1.91 5.52
CA ASN A 34 -16.37 -1.05 4.84
C ASN A 34 -15.76 0.22 4.23
N LYS A 35 -14.42 0.29 4.16
CA LYS A 35 -13.68 1.43 3.60
C LYS A 35 -12.40 0.93 2.93
N ALA A 36 -12.01 1.57 1.83
CA ALA A 36 -10.68 1.46 1.27
C ALA A 36 -10.19 2.85 0.89
N VAL A 37 -8.90 3.10 1.05
CA VAL A 37 -8.23 4.32 0.58
C VAL A 37 -7.05 3.94 -0.29
N LYS A 38 -6.70 4.83 -1.21
CA LYS A 38 -5.56 4.61 -2.08
C LYS A 38 -4.28 4.94 -1.31
N CYS A 39 -3.28 4.08 -1.44
CA CYS A 39 -1.93 4.42 -1.01
C CYS A 39 -1.32 5.53 -1.89
N ASP A 40 -0.38 6.28 -1.34
CA ASP A 40 0.39 7.26 -2.11
C ASP A 40 1.17 6.64 -3.29
N SER A 41 1.82 7.47 -4.11
CA SER A 41 2.53 6.98 -5.31
C SER A 41 3.72 6.08 -4.98
N GLU A 42 4.32 6.21 -3.81
CA GLU A 42 5.53 5.50 -3.40
C GLU A 42 5.22 4.19 -2.67
N THR A 43 3.94 3.93 -2.40
CA THR A 43 3.46 2.77 -1.66
C THR A 43 2.40 1.99 -2.43
N PHE A 44 2.10 0.77 -1.96
CA PHE A 44 1.04 -0.08 -2.48
C PHE A 44 0.29 -0.74 -1.32
N CYS A 45 -1.01 -1.03 -1.53
CA CYS A 45 -1.82 -1.65 -0.49
C CYS A 45 -1.56 -3.16 -0.43
N GLN A 46 -0.86 -3.61 0.61
CA GLN A 46 -0.68 -5.02 0.91
C GLN A 46 -1.86 -5.47 1.79
N LYS A 47 -2.74 -6.31 1.26
CA LYS A 47 -3.86 -6.89 2.00
C LYS A 47 -3.42 -8.12 2.80
N SER A 48 -3.52 -8.06 4.13
CA SER A 48 -3.32 -9.25 4.97
C SER A 48 -4.52 -10.20 4.91
N ASP A 49 -5.71 -9.65 4.70
CA ASP A 49 -6.96 -10.38 4.50
C ASP A 49 -7.97 -9.55 3.68
N ARG A 50 -9.23 -9.99 3.61
CA ARG A 50 -10.29 -9.31 2.83
C ARG A 50 -10.61 -7.89 3.35
N HIS A 51 -10.38 -7.63 4.62
CA HIS A 51 -10.82 -6.45 5.35
C HIS A 51 -9.68 -5.69 6.02
N THR A 52 -8.43 -6.11 5.83
CA THR A 52 -7.26 -5.49 6.43
C THR A 52 -6.13 -5.41 5.41
N GLY A 53 -5.52 -4.23 5.30
CA GLY A 53 -4.35 -4.01 4.47
C GLY A 53 -3.63 -2.73 4.82
N PHE A 54 -2.32 -2.69 4.59
CA PHE A 54 -1.45 -1.57 4.93
C PHE A 54 -0.64 -1.11 3.71
N CYS A 55 -0.34 0.18 3.64
CA CYS A 55 0.48 0.75 2.58
C CYS A 55 1.95 0.42 2.80
N MET A 56 2.48 -0.49 1.98
CA MET A 56 3.88 -0.90 2.00
C MET A 56 4.68 -0.11 0.97
N LYS A 57 5.94 0.20 1.30
CA LYS A 57 6.84 0.92 0.39
C LYS A 57 7.18 0.08 -0.84
N LYS A 58 7.18 0.70 -2.03
CA LYS A 58 7.65 0.06 -3.28
C LYS A 58 9.17 -0.06 -3.36
N LYS A 59 9.87 0.80 -2.61
CA LYS A 59 11.32 0.89 -2.54
C LYS A 59 11.75 0.95 -1.06
N PRO A 60 11.59 -0.16 -0.31
CA PRO A 60 11.94 -0.18 1.11
C PRO A 60 13.45 0.02 1.30
N GLY A 61 13.84 0.93 2.20
CA GLY A 61 15.22 1.13 2.60
C GLY A 61 15.59 0.30 3.83
N LEU A 62 16.76 0.57 4.42
CA LEU A 62 17.22 -0.12 5.64
C LEU A 62 16.17 -0.08 6.75
N GLY A 63 15.81 -1.25 7.28
CA GLY A 63 14.82 -1.40 8.34
C GLY A 63 13.35 -1.31 7.89
N ASP A 64 13.09 -1.03 6.62
CA ASP A 64 11.73 -1.09 6.08
C ASP A 64 11.33 -2.53 5.76
N GLN A 65 10.03 -2.82 5.83
CA GLN A 65 9.50 -4.13 5.48
C GLN A 65 9.54 -4.32 3.96
N CYS A 66 10.20 -5.40 3.54
CA CYS A 66 10.33 -5.80 2.13
C CYS A 66 9.50 -7.03 1.78
N GLY A 67 9.02 -7.78 2.77
CA GLY A 67 8.23 -8.98 2.57
C GLY A 67 7.47 -9.41 3.81
N GLY A 68 6.61 -10.41 3.65
CA GLY A 68 5.82 -10.98 4.74
C GLY A 68 6.57 -12.13 5.39
N LYS A 69 5.90 -13.28 5.48
CA LYS A 69 6.45 -14.58 5.92
C LYS A 69 7.59 -15.15 5.05
N GLY A 70 8.12 -14.39 4.12
CA GLY A 70 9.16 -14.82 3.19
C GLY A 70 9.74 -13.66 2.41
N VAL A 71 11.00 -13.83 1.99
CA VAL A 71 11.80 -12.83 1.30
C VAL A 71 11.50 -12.75 -0.20
N ASP A 72 10.92 -13.82 -0.77
CA ASP A 72 10.50 -13.92 -2.18
C ASP A 72 8.99 -14.22 -2.31
N GLY A 73 8.19 -13.68 -1.37
CA GLY A 73 6.75 -13.88 -1.34
C GLY A 73 5.99 -13.13 -2.47
N PRO A 74 4.68 -13.39 -2.65
CA PRO A 74 3.88 -12.81 -3.73
C PRO A 74 3.84 -11.28 -3.80
N TRP A 75 4.13 -10.61 -2.68
CA TRP A 75 4.22 -9.16 -2.60
C TRP A 75 5.61 -8.64 -2.28
N ALA A 76 6.60 -9.52 -2.07
CA ALA A 76 7.93 -9.10 -1.68
C ALA A 76 8.53 -8.17 -2.74
N VAL A 77 9.21 -7.14 -2.28
CA VAL A 77 9.83 -6.11 -3.12
C VAL A 77 11.33 -6.01 -2.82
N PRO A 78 12.18 -5.77 -3.83
CA PRO A 78 13.61 -5.59 -3.61
C PRO A 78 13.90 -4.42 -2.67
N CYS A 79 14.93 -4.58 -1.84
CA CYS A 79 15.44 -3.49 -1.02
C CYS A 79 16.10 -2.42 -1.89
N ASN A 80 15.87 -1.16 -1.54
CA ASN A 80 16.43 0.00 -2.22
C ASN A 80 17.81 0.32 -1.65
N GLY A 81 18.82 -0.39 -2.16
CA GLY A 81 20.23 -0.19 -1.83
C GLY A 81 21.06 -1.39 -2.27
N ASP A 82 22.23 -1.15 -2.84
CA ASP A 82 23.10 -2.22 -3.38
C ASP A 82 23.69 -3.11 -2.27
N ASP A 83 23.70 -2.63 -1.03
CA ASP A 83 24.18 -3.35 0.15
C ASP A 83 23.06 -3.82 1.08
N LEU A 84 21.81 -3.84 0.58
CA LEU A 84 20.65 -4.28 1.34
C LEU A 84 20.04 -5.56 0.79
N GLU A 85 19.76 -6.50 1.68
CA GLU A 85 19.03 -7.73 1.37
C GLU A 85 17.74 -7.83 2.19
N CYS A 86 16.72 -8.47 1.62
CA CYS A 86 15.48 -8.73 2.33
C CYS A 86 15.67 -9.97 3.20
N VAL A 87 15.56 -9.82 4.52
CA VAL A 87 15.82 -10.89 5.49
C VAL A 87 14.56 -11.17 6.29
N LEU A 88 14.25 -12.45 6.50
CA LEU A 88 13.17 -12.87 7.38
C LEU A 88 13.49 -12.49 8.84
N GLU A 89 12.71 -11.58 9.41
CA GLU A 89 12.89 -11.11 10.79
C GLU A 89 11.96 -11.85 11.76
N SER A 90 10.76 -12.20 11.31
CA SER A 90 9.79 -13.00 12.05
C SER A 90 9.05 -13.95 11.12
N ASP A 91 8.21 -14.81 11.70
CA ASP A 91 7.28 -15.68 10.98
C ASP A 91 6.30 -14.96 10.04
N THR A 92 6.16 -13.64 10.18
CA THR A 92 5.17 -12.81 9.49
C THR A 92 5.78 -11.62 8.75
N MET A 93 7.06 -11.33 8.96
CA MET A 93 7.70 -10.10 8.49
C MET A 93 9.14 -10.33 8.03
N SER A 94 9.48 -9.77 6.88
CA SER A 94 10.85 -9.67 6.36
C SER A 94 11.21 -8.20 6.15
N LYS A 95 12.41 -7.81 6.57
CA LYS A 95 12.90 -6.42 6.48
C LYS A 95 14.20 -6.32 5.72
N CYS A 96 14.43 -5.16 5.13
CA CYS A 96 15.71 -4.82 4.54
C CYS A 96 16.77 -4.67 5.61
N GLN A 97 17.85 -5.44 5.49
CA GLN A 97 19.00 -5.40 6.37
C GLN A 97 20.28 -5.25 5.55
N LYS A 98 21.38 -4.89 6.20
CA LYS A 98 22.68 -4.86 5.53
C LYS A 98 23.07 -6.28 5.12
N SER A 99 23.52 -6.42 3.88
CA SER A 99 24.06 -7.67 3.37
C SER A 99 25.27 -8.05 4.21
N SER A 100 25.31 -9.30 4.66
CA SER A 100 26.52 -9.84 5.30
C SER A 100 27.58 -9.99 4.21
N GLU A 101 28.69 -9.25 4.29
CA GLU A 101 29.86 -9.47 3.41
C GLU A 101 30.43 -10.89 3.56
#